data_AF-A0A5E4LIR1-F1
#
_entry.id   AF-A0A5E4LIR1-F1
#
_cell.length_a   1.000
_cell.length_b   1.000
_cell.length_c   1.000
_cell.angle_alpha   90.00
_cell.angle_beta   90.00
_cell.angle_gamma   90.00
#
_symmetry.space_group_name_H-M   'P 1'
#
loop_
_entity.id
_entity.type
_entity.pdbx_description
1 polymer ?
#
loop_
_entity_poly.entity_id
_entity_poly.type
_entity_poly.pdbx_seq_one_letter_code
_entity_poly.pdbx_strand_id
1 'polypeptide(L)'
;MDKLTRNYFLNALMAAAFAATAITGLVQFFGLASGKGNIIQSVFGLRYLDVIFIHNYAGLLLILLIVVHIILHLDWILLMTKKMLPKKAEPESQGKN
;
A
#
# COMPACT_ATOMS: atom_id res chain seq x y z
N MET A 1 -12.54 19.66 10.17
CA MET A 1 -11.76 19.41 8.94
C MET A 1 -12.71 18.92 7.87
N ASP A 2 -12.64 19.46 6.66
CA ASP A 2 -13.46 19.00 5.55
C ASP A 2 -13.09 17.56 5.14
N LYS A 3 -14.06 16.81 4.59
CA LYS A 3 -13.87 15.42 4.14
C LYS A 3 -12.75 15.32 3.08
N LEU A 4 -12.66 16.32 2.20
CA LEU A 4 -11.61 16.38 1.18
C LEU A 4 -10.22 16.52 1.82
N THR A 5 -10.08 17.44 2.79
CA THR A 5 -8.81 17.67 3.49
C THR A 5 -8.35 16.43 4.24
N ARG A 6 -9.25 15.72 4.93
CA ARG A 6 -8.92 14.48 5.65
C ARG A 6 -8.46 13.38 4.70
N ASN A 7 -9.16 13.19 3.58
CA ASN A 7 -8.82 12.15 2.61
C ASN A 7 -7.49 12.45 1.91
N TYR A 8 -7.24 13.71 1.56
CA TYR A 8 -5.95 14.15 1.02
C TYR A 8 -4.81 13.91 2.02
N PHE A 9 -5.02 14.25 3.30
CA PHE A 9 -4.02 14.04 4.34
C PHE A 9 -3.73 12.55 4.56
N LEU A 10 -4.76 11.70 4.60
CA LEU A 10 -4.59 10.25 4.71
C LEU A 10 -3.75 9.71 3.55
N ASN A 11 -4.06 10.14 2.32
CA ASN A 11 -3.33 9.70 1.13
C ASN A 11 -1.88 10.21 1.12
N ALA A 12 -1.63 11.45 1.53
CA ALA A 12 -0.28 12.01 1.64
C ALA A 12 0.55 11.26 2.69
N LEU A 13 -0.04 10.97 3.86
CA LEU A 13 0.60 10.20 4.92
C LEU A 13 0.89 8.76 4.47
N MET A 14 -0.05 8.13 3.76
CA MET A 14 0.13 6.80 3.18
C MET A 14 1.24 6.78 2.12
N ALA A 15 1.32 7.80 1.26
CA ALA A 15 2.39 7.93 0.28
C ALA A 15 3.77 8.11 0.94
N ALA A 16 3.84 8.90 2.01
CA ALA A 16 5.07 9.07 2.78
C ALA A 16 5.51 7.77 3.47
N ALA A 17 4.59 7.06 4.13
CA ALA A 17 4.85 5.77 4.76
C ALA A 17 5.27 4.71 3.73
N PHE A 18 4.64 4.71 2.55
CA PHE A 18 5.02 3.87 1.42
C PHE A 18 6.44 4.17 0.95
N ALA A 19 6.78 5.43 0.71
CA ALA A 19 8.12 5.82 0.26
C ALA A 19 9.19 5.40 1.27
N ALA A 20 8.97 5.65 2.58
CA ALA A 20 9.89 5.23 3.63
C ALA A 20 10.08 3.71 3.66
N THR A 21 8.98 2.94 3.58
CA THR A 21 9.01 1.47 3.57
C THR A 21 9.70 0.94 2.31
N ALA A 22 9.41 1.51 1.14
CA ALA A 22 9.99 1.09 -0.14
C ALA A 22 11.50 1.35 -0.18
N ILE A 23 11.96 2.54 0.24
CA ILE A 23 13.39 2.88 0.27
C ILE A 23 14.14 1.96 1.21
N THR A 24 13.65 1.79 2.45
CA THR A 24 14.30 0.91 3.44
C THR A 24 14.28 -0.55 3.01
N GLY A 25 13.19 -1.02 2.38
CA GLY A 25 13.08 -2.37 1.84
C GLY A 25 14.06 -2.63 0.69
N LEU A 26 14.24 -1.65 -0.21
CA LEU A 26 15.27 -1.72 -1.26
C LEU A 26 16.67 -1.77 -0.66
N VAL A 27 16.96 -0.93 0.33
CA VAL A 27 18.25 -0.93 1.04
C VAL A 27 18.52 -2.30 1.69
N GLN A 28 17.50 -2.89 2.34
CA GLN A 28 17.64 -4.22 2.95
C GLN A 28 17.84 -5.31 1.89
N PHE A 29 17.08 -5.28 0.80
CA PHE A 29 17.17 -6.25 -0.28
C PHE A 29 18.57 -6.26 -0.90
N PHE A 30 19.09 -5.09 -1.29
CA PHE A 30 20.44 -4.99 -1.85
C PHE A 30 21.54 -5.27 -0.82
N GLY A 31 21.34 -4.88 0.45
CA GLY A 31 22.27 -5.19 1.53
C GLY A 31 22.43 -6.68 1.79
N LEU A 32 21.32 -7.44 1.78
CA LEU A 32 21.31 -8.89 1.93
C LEU A 32 21.81 -9.60 0.67
N ALA A 33 21.34 -9.17 -0.51
CA ALA A 33 21.74 -9.76 -1.80
C ALA A 33 23.25 -9.60 -2.09
N SER A 34 23.88 -8.55 -1.56
CA SER A 34 25.32 -8.32 -1.73
C SER A 34 26.22 -9.22 -0.87
N GLY A 35 25.66 -10.15 -0.07
CA GLY A 35 26.43 -10.94 0.90
C GLY A 35 27.00 -10.12 2.06
N LYS A 36 26.61 -8.83 2.14
CA LYS A 36 27.03 -7.85 3.14
C LYS A 36 26.06 -7.79 4.32
N GLY A 37 25.38 -8.90 4.62
CA GLY A 37 24.47 -9.07 5.77
C GLY A 37 25.18 -9.05 7.13
N ASN A 38 26.28 -8.32 7.25
CA ASN A 38 26.99 -8.15 8.50
C ASN A 38 26.31 -7.03 9.27
N ILE A 39 25.80 -7.37 10.47
CA ILE A 39 24.99 -6.52 11.37
C ILE A 39 25.72 -5.21 11.74
N ILE A 40 27.03 -5.18 11.56
CA ILE A 40 27.94 -4.06 11.88
C ILE A 40 28.06 -3.06 10.72
N GLN A 41 27.58 -3.37 9.51
CA GLN A 41 27.74 -2.49 8.36
C GLN A 41 26.80 -1.28 8.43
N SER A 42 27.37 -0.08 8.34
CA SER A 42 26.61 1.16 8.28
C SER A 42 26.19 1.47 6.84
N VAL A 43 24.89 1.69 6.62
CA VAL A 43 24.33 2.16 5.36
C VAL A 43 23.94 3.63 5.54
N PHE A 44 24.53 4.53 4.75
CA PHE A 44 24.33 5.99 4.87
C PHE A 44 24.56 6.53 6.31
N GLY A 45 25.51 5.96 7.05
CA GLY A 45 25.82 6.34 8.43
C GLY A 45 24.86 5.79 9.49
N LEU A 46 23.79 5.07 9.10
CA LEU A 46 22.90 4.34 10.00
C LEU A 46 23.31 2.87 10.07
N ARG A 47 23.15 2.23 11.23
CA ARG A 47 23.42 0.79 11.34
C ARG A 47 22.34 0.03 10.57
N TYR A 48 22.70 -1.11 10.00
CA TYR A 48 21.75 -1.98 9.30
C TYR A 48 20.51 -2.34 10.16
N LEU A 49 20.71 -2.54 11.48
CA LEU A 49 19.60 -2.75 12.42
C LEU A 49 18.62 -1.58 12.47
N ASP A 50 19.12 -0.34 12.48
CA ASP A 50 18.25 0.84 12.54
C ASP A 50 17.38 0.93 11.28
N VAL A 51 17.92 0.56 10.10
CA VAL A 51 17.16 0.46 8.84
C VAL A 51 16.06 -0.60 8.93
N ILE A 52 16.35 -1.78 9.51
CA ILE A 52 15.34 -2.83 9.73
C ILE A 52 14.22 -2.32 10.65
N PHE A 53 14.58 -1.65 11.76
CA PHE A 53 13.58 -1.11 12.67
C PHE A 53 12.69 -0.07 11.97
N ILE A 54 13.28 0.88 11.24
CA ILE A 54 12.52 1.88 10.48
C ILE A 54 11.60 1.19 9.48
N HIS A 55 12.07 0.19 8.74
CA HIS A 55 11.25 -0.54 7.77
C HIS A 55 10.04 -1.21 8.43
N ASN A 56 10.24 -1.90 9.55
CA ASN A 56 9.18 -2.63 10.24
C ASN A 56 8.11 -1.68 10.79
N TYR A 57 8.51 -0.58 11.45
CA TYR A 57 7.54 0.38 11.98
C TYR A 57 6.86 1.21 10.89
N ALA A 58 7.59 1.60 9.83
CA ALA A 58 7.01 2.28 8.67
C ALA A 58 6.00 1.36 7.95
N GLY A 59 6.34 0.09 7.79
CA GLY A 59 5.46 -0.92 7.21
C GLY A 59 4.20 -1.16 8.05
N LEU A 60 4.34 -1.24 9.38
CA LEU A 60 3.19 -1.37 10.27
C LEU A 60 2.26 -0.14 10.18
N LEU A 61 2.83 1.07 10.16
CA LEU A 61 2.07 2.30 9.96
C LEU A 61 1.37 2.31 8.59
N LEU A 62 2.05 1.87 7.53
CA LEU A 62 1.48 1.77 6.18
C LEU A 62 0.29 0.80 6.15
N ILE A 63 0.40 -0.36 6.80
CA ILE A 63 -0.70 -1.33 6.90
C ILE A 63 -1.91 -0.69 7.60
N LEU A 64 -1.69 -0.01 8.72
CA LEU A 64 -2.76 0.66 9.46
C LEU A 64 -3.46 1.73 8.59
N LEU A 65 -2.69 2.53 7.85
CA LEU A 65 -3.22 3.55 6.95
C LEU A 65 -4.03 2.93 5.79
N ILE A 66 -3.55 1.83 5.21
CA ILE A 66 -4.27 1.10 4.17
C ILE A 66 -5.59 0.55 4.70
N VAL A 67 -5.63 -0.03 5.90
CA VAL A 67 -6.86 -0.52 6.52
C VAL A 67 -7.87 0.63 6.70
N VAL A 68 -7.43 1.76 7.24
CA VAL A 68 -8.27 2.96 7.40
C VAL A 68 -8.75 3.48 6.04
N HIS A 69 -7.88 3.51 5.04
CA HIS A 69 -8.22 3.91 3.68
C HIS A 69 -9.30 3.00 3.08
N ILE A 70 -9.14 1.68 3.19
CA ILE A 70 -10.12 0.72 2.70
C ILE A 70 -11.46 0.98 3.37
N ILE A 71 -11.52 1.05 4.71
CA ILE A 71 -12.77 1.30 5.46
C ILE A 71 -13.48 2.57 4.97
N LEU A 72 -12.74 3.66 4.75
CA LEU A 72 -13.30 4.92 4.27
C LEU A 72 -13.80 4.86 2.81
N HIS A 73 -13.26 3.96 2.00
CA HIS A 73 -13.55 3.83 0.58
C HIS A 73 -14.30 2.53 0.21
N LEU A 74 -14.73 1.72 1.20
CA LEU A 74 -15.38 0.43 0.98
C LEU A 74 -16.58 0.53 0.04
N ASP A 75 -17.46 1.52 0.24
CA ASP A 75 -18.65 1.71 -0.61
C ASP A 75 -18.26 1.97 -2.07
N TRP A 76 -17.24 2.81 -2.28
CA TRP A 76 -16.73 3.10 -3.61
C TRP A 76 -16.10 1.86 -4.26
N ILE A 77 -15.32 1.08 -3.50
CA ILE A 77 -14.72 -0.18 -3.97
C ILE A 77 -15.82 -1.14 -4.41
N LEU A 78 -16.84 -1.39 -3.59
CA LEU A 78 -17.95 -2.29 -3.91
C LEU A 78 -18.70 -1.84 -5.17
N LEU A 79 -18.95 -0.54 -5.31
CA LEU A 79 -19.60 0.02 -6.50
C LEU A 79 -18.73 -0.15 -7.76
N MET A 80 -17.42 0.07 -7.66
CA MET A 80 -16.50 -0.10 -8.78
C MET A 80 -16.37 -1.57 -9.19
N THR A 81 -16.22 -2.48 -8.22
CA THR A 81 -16.18 -3.93 -8.47
C THR A 81 -17.45 -4.42 -9.17
N LYS A 82 -18.64 -3.96 -8.73
CA LYS A 82 -19.91 -4.29 -9.39
C LYS A 82 -19.99 -3.80 -10.84
N LYS A 83 -19.40 -2.64 -11.16
CA LYS A 83 -19.36 -2.10 -12.52
C LYS A 83 -18.38 -2.85 -13.42
N MET A 84 -17.29 -3.38 -12.86
CA MET A 84 -16.31 -4.17 -13.61
C MET A 84 -16.79 -5.60 -13.88
N LEU A 85 -17.78 -6.10 -13.14
CA LEU A 85 -18.40 -7.39 -13.43
C LEU A 85 -19.24 -7.30 -14.72
N PRO A 86 -19.02 -8.19 -15.70
CA PRO A 86 -19.82 -8.20 -16.92
C PRO A 86 -21.29 -8.43 -16.57
N LYS A 87 -22.17 -7.60 -17.13
CA LYS A 87 -23.62 -7.78 -17.02
C LYS A 87 -23.95 -9.15 -17.60
N LYS A 88 -24.61 -10.01 -16.82
CA LYS A 88 -25.10 -11.31 -17.31
C LYS A 88 -25.90 -11.03 -18.59
N ALA A 89 -25.47 -11.58 -19.72
CA ALA A 89 -26.20 -11.50 -20.96
C ALA A 89 -27.60 -12.04 -20.70
N GLU A 90 -28.60 -11.17 -20.81
CA GLU A 90 -30.00 -11.55 -20.73
C GLU A 90 -30.24 -12.46 -21.95
N PRO A 91 -30.75 -13.69 -21.78
CA PRO A 91 -31.01 -14.55 -22.92
C PRO A 91 -32.04 -13.84 -23.79
N GLU A 92 -31.58 -13.42 -24.97
CA GLU A 92 -32.36 -12.87 -26.05
C GLU A 92 -33.58 -13.78 -26.24
N SER A 93 -34.75 -13.31 -25.81
CA SER A 93 -35.99 -14.04 -26.01
C SER A 93 -36.24 -14.07 -27.51
N GLN A 94 -35.82 -15.17 -28.13
CA GLN A 94 -36.05 -15.45 -29.54
C GLN A 94 -37.52 -15.17 -29.85
N GLY A 95 -37.73 -14.22 -30.76
CA GLY A 95 -39.03 -13.85 -31.26
C GLY A 95 -39.75 -15.08 -31.78
N LYS A 96 -40.88 -15.39 -31.16
CA LYS A 96 -41.96 -16.12 -31.83
C LYS A 96 -42.52 -15.18 -32.91
N ASN A 97 -42.37 -15.55 -34.18
CA ASN A 97 -43.31 -15.25 -35.26
C ASN A 97 -43.21 -16.38 -36.29
#